data_AF-A0A1S1J3N2-F1
#
_entry.id   AF-A0A1S1J3N2-F1
#
_cell.length_a   1.000
_cell.length_b   1.000
_cell.length_c   1.000
_cell.angle_alpha   90.00
_cell.angle_beta   90.00
_cell.angle_gamma   90.00
#
_symmetry.space_group_name_H-M   'P 1'
#
loop_
_entity.id
_entity.type
_entity.pdbx_description
1 polymer ?
#
loop_
_entity_poly.entity_id
_entity_poly.type
_entity_poly.pdbx_seq_one_letter_code
_entity_poly.pdbx_strand_id
1 'polypeptide(L)'
;MEKKLKQFFVKSFLVLLFIHLGYFLYGFFTFKGIANINSYFEFYRFKFYDDVSISHFFISGLFLFFFLIFLIRNHSRYPYSLTNLLKTGLVLLLICFLSFSFFISYSFGLNAKLRSELPEVDFNRDKTLLNVLNPFLYNYTSYSSEKLFNPVNILYPKPYPVTEVVDSVLISNGYYNTESTYYSIDTLKVLTTDLDKVSTVTGKVLDEIGLDQKELSKRIITKKVIKDSTEILFRGVEVQPQYDDSICIFLENKSLFKAVEGIAGEKQQYDAAVQRYKLLYKYRKDSLQLNFQKLDTLLKKYKIESNIVPKELAADAFYFREHRDEVLNTIRNSFDRKALMEKFTTFDKLFYEPNYLHPSIIGMYFGVIVTVWLILFLVYVLFNRRSRG
;
A
#
# COMPACT_ATOMS: atom_id res chain seq x y z
N MET A 1 -31.56 -6.86 38.84
CA MET A 1 -30.43 -6.08 39.39
C MET A 1 -30.96 -4.76 39.94
N GLU A 2 -30.64 -4.45 41.20
CA GLU A 2 -31.16 -3.30 41.95
C GLU A 2 -30.72 -1.95 41.33
N LYS A 3 -31.54 -0.89 41.49
CA LYS A 3 -31.25 0.45 40.93
C LYS A 3 -29.92 1.02 41.44
N LYS A 4 -29.60 0.84 42.72
CA LYS A 4 -28.35 1.30 43.33
C LYS A 4 -27.11 0.60 42.74
N LEU A 5 -27.19 -0.72 42.55
CA LEU A 5 -26.10 -1.49 41.93
C LEU A 5 -25.86 -1.09 40.46
N LYS A 6 -26.94 -0.85 39.69
CA LYS A 6 -26.83 -0.31 38.34
C LYS A 6 -26.11 1.05 38.32
N GLN A 7 -26.50 1.96 39.21
CA GLN A 7 -25.87 3.28 39.31
C GLN A 7 -24.38 3.18 39.70
N PHE A 8 -24.02 2.25 40.59
CA PHE A 8 -22.63 1.99 40.93
C PHE A 8 -21.82 1.57 39.70
N PHE A 9 -22.28 0.60 38.92
CA PHE A 9 -21.59 0.20 37.69
C PHE A 9 -21.47 1.34 36.68
N VAL A 10 -22.52 2.13 36.47
CA VAL A 10 -22.46 3.32 35.59
C VAL A 10 -21.36 4.28 36.05
N LYS A 11 -21.29 4.57 37.36
CA LYS A 11 -20.22 5.42 37.92
C LYS A 11 -18.83 4.82 37.68
N SER A 12 -18.67 3.51 37.86
CA SER A 12 -17.41 2.81 37.59
C SER A 12 -17.01 2.91 36.11
N PHE A 13 -17.96 2.76 35.19
CA PHE A 13 -17.69 2.97 33.75
C PHE A 13 -17.27 4.40 33.44
N LEU A 14 -17.90 5.40 34.06
CA LEU A 14 -17.51 6.80 33.88
C LEU A 14 -16.07 7.04 34.35
N VAL A 15 -15.68 6.51 35.51
CA VAL A 15 -14.30 6.62 36.01
C VAL A 15 -13.32 5.95 35.04
N LEU A 16 -13.62 4.73 34.59
CA LEU A 16 -12.79 4.04 33.59
C LEU A 16 -12.67 4.84 32.30
N LEU A 17 -13.76 5.43 31.81
CA LEU A 17 -13.76 6.27 30.62
C LEU A 17 -12.83 7.48 30.76
N PHE A 18 -12.83 8.15 31.91
CA PHE A 18 -11.89 9.25 32.19
C PHE A 18 -10.43 8.77 32.19
N ILE A 19 -10.15 7.59 32.74
CA ILE A 19 -8.80 7.01 32.70
C ILE A 19 -8.40 6.70 31.26
N HIS A 20 -9.28 6.05 30.47
CA HIS A 20 -9.05 5.80 29.04
C HIS A 20 -8.79 7.08 28.25
N LEU A 21 -9.55 8.15 28.54
CA LEU A 21 -9.33 9.46 27.93
C LEU A 21 -7.96 10.04 28.30
N GLY A 22 -7.55 9.93 29.57
CA GLY A 22 -6.21 10.35 30.01
C GLY A 22 -5.10 9.66 29.23
N TYR A 23 -5.19 8.33 29.06
CA TYR A 23 -4.22 7.57 28.27
C TYR A 23 -4.25 7.90 26.79
N PHE A 24 -5.44 8.12 26.22
CA PHE A 24 -5.59 8.60 24.86
C PHE A 24 -4.88 9.94 24.65
N LEU A 25 -5.14 10.92 25.52
CA LEU A 25 -4.49 12.23 25.45
C LEU A 25 -2.98 12.12 25.64
N TYR A 26 -2.54 11.30 26.60
CA TYR A 26 -1.11 11.06 26.80
C TYR A 26 -0.45 10.48 25.54
N GLY A 27 -1.06 9.48 24.88
CA GLY A 27 -0.59 8.96 23.60
C GLY A 27 -0.57 10.01 22.49
N PHE A 28 -1.62 10.82 22.41
CA PHE A 28 -1.73 11.88 21.42
C PHE A 28 -0.62 12.94 21.57
N PHE A 29 -0.30 13.37 22.80
CA PHE A 29 0.69 14.42 23.05
C PHE A 29 2.14 13.90 23.14
N THR A 30 2.36 12.60 23.38
CA THR A 30 3.72 12.02 23.42
C THR A 30 4.25 11.55 22.07
N PHE A 31 3.42 11.58 21.03
CA PHE A 31 3.84 11.28 19.67
C PHE A 31 4.96 12.23 19.22
N LYS A 32 6.13 11.67 18.88
CA LYS A 32 7.33 12.44 18.52
C LYS A 32 7.37 12.91 17.06
N GLY A 33 6.29 12.75 16.31
CA GLY A 33 6.18 13.14 14.91
C GLY A 33 6.60 12.07 13.90
N ILE A 34 6.11 12.21 12.66
CA ILE A 34 6.31 11.21 11.58
C ILE A 34 7.78 10.98 11.20
N ALA A 35 8.63 11.98 11.37
CA ALA A 35 10.06 11.89 11.09
C ALA A 35 10.76 10.85 11.99
N ASN A 36 10.26 10.64 13.21
CA ASN A 36 10.85 9.73 14.20
C ASN A 36 10.30 8.29 14.13
N ILE A 37 9.36 8.00 13.24
CA ILE A 37 8.87 6.64 13.01
C ILE A 37 9.95 5.83 12.30
N ASN A 38 10.22 4.62 12.78
CA ASN A 38 11.13 3.66 12.17
C ASN A 38 10.55 2.25 12.28
N SER A 39 11.26 1.25 11.75
CA SER A 39 10.83 -0.15 11.79
C SER A 39 10.58 -0.70 13.20
N TYR A 40 11.15 -0.07 14.24
CA TYR A 40 10.94 -0.44 15.64
C TYR A 40 9.81 0.36 16.31
N PHE A 41 9.11 1.26 15.62
CA PHE A 41 8.09 2.12 16.23
C PHE A 41 6.97 1.30 16.87
N GLU A 42 6.51 0.24 16.21
CA GLU A 42 5.54 -0.69 16.80
C GLU A 42 6.10 -1.36 18.06
N PHE A 43 7.34 -1.84 18.00
CA PHE A 43 8.03 -2.44 19.16
C PHE A 43 8.15 -1.46 20.32
N TYR A 44 8.55 -0.20 20.09
CA TYR A 44 8.68 0.81 21.15
C TYR A 44 7.34 1.26 21.72
N ARG A 45 6.27 1.25 20.92
CA ARG A 45 4.89 1.41 21.42
C ARG A 45 4.54 0.30 22.41
N PHE A 46 5.03 -0.92 22.20
CA PHE A 46 4.91 -2.04 23.14
C PHE A 46 6.00 -2.05 24.23
N LYS A 47 7.15 -1.41 24.05
CA LYS A 47 8.14 -1.27 25.13
C LYS A 47 7.65 -0.30 26.21
N PHE A 48 6.89 0.73 25.85
CA PHE A 48 6.13 1.52 26.81
C PHE A 48 5.19 0.64 27.67
N TYR A 49 4.66 -0.44 27.10
CA TYR A 49 3.89 -1.41 27.87
C TYR A 49 4.76 -2.12 28.92
N ASP A 50 6.03 -2.40 28.65
CA ASP A 50 6.96 -3.01 29.61
C ASP A 50 7.40 -2.01 30.70
N ASP A 51 7.83 -0.80 30.30
CA ASP A 51 8.36 0.22 31.21
C ASP A 51 7.27 0.89 32.09
N VAL A 52 6.02 0.97 31.61
CA VAL A 52 4.89 1.54 32.37
C VAL A 52 3.95 0.44 32.91
N SER A 53 4.27 -0.85 32.69
CA SER A 53 3.50 -2.01 33.16
C SER A 53 3.26 -1.97 34.66
N ILE A 54 4.27 -1.60 35.44
CA ILE A 54 4.25 -1.68 36.90
C ILE A 54 3.23 -0.67 37.46
N SER A 55 3.37 0.61 37.11
CA SER A 55 2.44 1.66 37.55
C SER A 55 1.00 1.40 37.08
N HIS A 56 0.82 0.83 35.89
CA HIS A 56 -0.51 0.43 35.40
C HIS A 56 -1.10 -0.72 36.19
N PHE A 57 -0.31 -1.76 36.44
CA PHE A 57 -0.75 -2.90 37.23
C PHE A 57 -1.23 -2.44 38.61
N PHE A 58 -0.53 -1.47 39.21
CA PHE A 58 -0.96 -0.84 40.46
C PHE A 58 -2.27 -0.05 40.31
N ILE A 59 -2.42 0.80 39.29
CA ILE A 59 -3.65 1.61 39.09
C ILE A 59 -4.86 0.70 38.83
N SER A 60 -4.74 -0.25 37.90
CA SER A 60 -5.80 -1.19 37.55
C SER A 60 -6.12 -2.12 38.73
N GLY A 61 -5.10 -2.62 39.41
CA GLY A 61 -5.24 -3.46 40.61
C GLY A 61 -5.93 -2.72 41.75
N LEU A 62 -5.51 -1.48 42.07
CA LEU A 62 -6.14 -0.65 43.10
C LEU A 62 -7.59 -0.33 42.75
N PHE A 63 -7.88 0.04 41.50
CA PHE A 63 -9.24 0.30 41.05
C PHE A 63 -10.13 -0.94 41.24
N LEU A 64 -9.67 -2.11 40.78
CA LEU A 64 -10.42 -3.37 40.91
C LEU A 64 -10.59 -3.80 42.37
N PHE A 65 -9.58 -3.55 43.21
CA PHE A 65 -9.64 -3.82 44.64
C PHE A 65 -10.70 -2.96 45.35
N PHE A 66 -10.67 -1.63 45.15
CA PHE A 66 -11.70 -0.74 45.69
C PHE A 66 -13.08 -1.07 45.13
N PHE A 67 -13.16 -1.35 43.83
CA PHE A 67 -14.40 -1.79 43.19
C PHE A 67 -14.98 -3.02 43.88
N LEU A 68 -14.17 -4.04 44.16
CA LEU A 68 -14.57 -5.24 44.86
C LEU A 68 -15.02 -4.93 46.29
N ILE A 69 -14.29 -4.11 47.04
CA ILE A 69 -14.66 -3.69 48.40
C ILE A 69 -16.05 -3.04 48.39
N PHE A 70 -16.29 -2.07 47.50
CA PHE A 70 -17.58 -1.39 47.40
C PHE A 70 -18.70 -2.34 46.98
N LEU A 71 -18.41 -3.26 46.05
CA LEU A 71 -19.35 -4.28 45.60
C LEU A 71 -19.76 -5.22 46.75
N ILE A 72 -18.80 -5.71 47.53
CA ILE A 72 -19.07 -6.58 48.69
C ILE A 72 -19.81 -5.78 49.77
N ARG A 73 -19.28 -4.63 50.20
CA ARG A 73 -19.84 -3.87 51.32
C ARG A 73 -21.30 -3.47 51.09
N ASN A 74 -21.64 -3.04 49.89
CA ASN A 74 -22.96 -2.45 49.59
C ASN A 74 -23.92 -3.44 48.92
N HIS A 75 -23.42 -4.52 48.32
CA HIS A 75 -24.23 -5.40 47.45
C HIS A 75 -23.96 -6.90 47.64
N SER A 76 -23.40 -7.35 48.78
CA SER A 76 -23.30 -8.78 49.15
C SER A 76 -24.43 -9.30 50.06
N ARG A 77 -25.22 -8.41 50.66
CA ARG A 77 -26.25 -8.78 51.68
C ARG A 77 -27.63 -9.10 51.11
N TYR A 78 -27.78 -9.11 49.79
CA TYR A 78 -29.06 -9.37 49.13
C TYR A 78 -29.03 -10.75 48.48
N PRO A 79 -30.02 -11.63 48.72
CA PRO A 79 -30.06 -12.96 48.11
C PRO A 79 -30.30 -12.84 46.60
N TYR A 80 -29.22 -12.74 45.81
CA TYR A 80 -29.34 -12.69 44.36
C TYR A 80 -29.74 -14.05 43.79
N SER A 81 -30.70 -14.05 42.87
CA SER A 81 -30.95 -15.21 42.00
C SER A 81 -29.73 -15.50 41.12
N LEU A 82 -29.57 -16.76 40.70
CA LEU A 82 -28.45 -17.21 39.85
C LEU A 82 -28.28 -16.31 38.62
N THR A 83 -29.39 -15.92 37.99
CA THR A 83 -29.41 -15.02 36.83
C THR A 83 -28.83 -13.64 37.12
N ASN A 84 -29.15 -13.04 38.28
CA ASN A 84 -28.60 -11.74 38.64
C ASN A 84 -27.11 -11.83 39.02
N LEU A 85 -26.70 -12.96 39.62
CA LEU A 85 -25.30 -13.22 39.97
C LEU A 85 -24.44 -13.36 38.70
N LEU A 86 -24.92 -14.09 37.69
CA LEU A 86 -24.27 -14.18 36.37
C LEU A 86 -24.19 -12.83 35.66
N LYS A 87 -25.26 -12.01 35.71
CA LYS A 87 -25.24 -10.65 35.17
C LYS A 87 -24.17 -9.77 35.83
N THR A 88 -24.07 -9.80 37.16
CA THR A 88 -23.00 -9.09 37.89
C THR A 88 -21.62 -9.61 37.48
N GLY A 89 -21.46 -10.93 37.32
CA GLY A 89 -20.22 -11.54 36.85
C GLY A 89 -19.79 -11.06 35.46
N LEU A 90 -20.73 -10.95 34.51
CA LEU A 90 -20.46 -10.42 33.18
C LEU A 90 -20.07 -8.93 33.21
N VAL A 91 -20.72 -8.12 34.03
CA VAL A 91 -20.36 -6.70 34.19
C VAL A 91 -18.97 -6.57 34.83
N LEU A 92 -18.65 -7.41 35.81
CA LEU A 92 -17.32 -7.47 36.42
C LEU A 92 -16.25 -7.86 35.38
N LEU A 93 -16.54 -8.80 34.47
CA LEU A 93 -15.63 -9.16 33.39
C LEU A 93 -15.35 -7.98 32.47
N LEU A 94 -16.39 -7.24 32.08
CA LEU A 94 -16.26 -6.03 31.26
C LEU A 94 -15.40 -4.98 31.96
N ILE A 95 -15.59 -4.80 33.26
CA ILE A 95 -14.81 -3.88 34.08
C ILE A 95 -13.34 -4.33 34.16
N CYS A 96 -13.07 -5.62 34.36
CA CYS A 96 -11.71 -6.15 34.33
C CYS A 96 -11.05 -5.87 32.97
N PHE A 97 -11.75 -6.18 31.87
CA PHE A 97 -11.26 -5.91 30.52
C PHE A 97 -10.91 -4.43 30.31
N LEU A 98 -11.80 -3.50 30.67
CA LEU A 98 -11.56 -2.07 30.57
C LEU A 98 -10.39 -1.62 31.45
N SER A 99 -10.33 -2.09 32.70
CA SER A 99 -9.22 -1.79 33.62
C SER A 99 -7.86 -2.25 33.09
N PHE A 100 -7.79 -3.27 32.24
CA PHE A 100 -6.51 -3.71 31.67
C PHE A 100 -6.27 -3.23 30.24
N SER A 101 -7.22 -2.56 29.58
CA SER A 101 -7.11 -2.16 28.15
C SER A 101 -6.66 -0.71 27.90
N PHE A 102 -6.21 0.03 28.92
CA PHE A 102 -5.79 1.43 28.76
C PHE A 102 -4.66 1.65 27.74
N PHE A 103 -3.77 0.67 27.56
CA PHE A 103 -2.72 0.73 26.53
C PHE A 103 -3.28 0.77 25.11
N ILE A 104 -4.48 0.22 24.90
CA ILE A 104 -5.19 0.33 23.62
C ILE A 104 -5.58 1.80 23.40
N SER A 105 -6.09 2.48 24.43
CA SER A 105 -6.39 3.92 24.37
C SER A 105 -5.15 4.77 24.10
N TYR A 106 -4.02 4.47 24.75
CA TYR A 106 -2.74 5.10 24.44
C TYR A 106 -2.35 4.93 22.96
N SER A 107 -2.46 3.70 22.45
CA SER A 107 -2.17 3.39 21.04
C SER A 107 -3.13 4.07 20.08
N PHE A 108 -4.41 4.22 20.44
CA PHE A 108 -5.36 5.03 19.69
C PHE A 108 -4.98 6.51 19.68
N GLY A 109 -4.50 7.05 20.79
CA GLY A 109 -4.00 8.42 20.88
C GLY A 109 -2.83 8.68 19.92
N LEU A 110 -1.83 7.80 19.93
CA LEU A 110 -0.70 7.86 19.00
C LEU A 110 -1.16 7.78 17.54
N ASN A 111 -2.07 6.86 17.23
CA ASN A 111 -2.59 6.68 15.87
C ASN A 111 -3.43 7.89 15.40
N ALA A 112 -4.23 8.47 16.30
CA ALA A 112 -4.99 9.69 16.02
C ALA A 112 -4.06 10.86 15.73
N LYS A 113 -2.97 11.00 16.50
CA LYS A 113 -1.97 12.04 16.24
C LYS A 113 -1.22 11.80 14.92
N LEU A 114 -0.81 10.57 14.64
CA LEU A 114 -0.22 10.17 13.35
C LEU A 114 -1.11 10.58 12.18
N ARG A 115 -2.39 10.24 12.20
CA ARG A 115 -3.34 10.58 11.14
C ARG A 115 -3.63 12.07 11.03
N SER A 116 -3.45 12.83 12.11
CA SER A 116 -3.55 14.29 12.08
C SER A 116 -2.34 14.97 11.43
N GLU A 117 -1.13 14.42 11.64
CA GLU A 117 0.10 14.98 11.05
C GLU A 117 0.35 14.48 9.63
N LEU A 118 -0.13 13.28 9.32
CA LEU A 118 -0.08 12.68 8.00
C LEU A 118 -1.47 12.15 7.66
N PRO A 119 -2.33 12.96 7.05
CA PRO A 119 -3.61 12.47 6.53
C PRO A 119 -3.38 11.36 5.49
N GLU A 120 -4.29 10.40 5.44
CA GLU A 120 -4.19 9.26 4.51
C GLU A 120 -4.13 9.71 3.04
N VAL A 121 -4.86 10.77 2.70
CA VAL A 121 -4.84 11.38 1.36
C VAL A 121 -3.43 11.89 1.01
N ASP A 122 -2.75 12.53 1.95
CA ASP A 122 -1.39 13.03 1.73
C ASP A 122 -0.39 11.87 1.65
N PHE A 123 -0.55 10.83 2.47
CA PHE A 123 0.28 9.63 2.38
C PHE A 123 0.12 8.91 1.04
N ASN A 124 -1.10 8.78 0.54
CA ASN A 124 -1.39 8.19 -0.77
C ASN A 124 -0.88 9.05 -1.93
N ARG A 125 -0.89 10.38 -1.78
CA ARG A 125 -0.23 11.29 -2.73
C ARG A 125 1.28 11.08 -2.77
N ASP A 126 1.91 10.91 -1.61
CA ASP A 126 3.35 10.60 -1.49
C ASP A 126 3.67 9.26 -2.17
N LYS A 127 2.88 8.20 -1.94
CA LYS A 127 3.01 6.92 -2.65
C LYS A 127 2.88 7.05 -4.16
N THR A 128 1.90 7.84 -4.61
CA THR A 128 1.66 8.07 -6.05
C THR A 128 2.88 8.72 -6.69
N LEU A 129 3.46 9.73 -6.04
CA LEU A 129 4.70 10.35 -6.50
C LEU A 129 5.85 9.34 -6.61
N LEU A 130 6.03 8.49 -5.59
CA LEU A 130 7.05 7.44 -5.59
C LEU A 130 6.80 6.38 -6.67
N ASN A 131 5.55 6.03 -6.96
CA ASN A 131 5.19 5.09 -8.04
C ASN A 131 5.49 5.68 -9.43
N VAL A 132 5.17 6.96 -9.64
CA VAL A 132 5.52 7.68 -10.89
C VAL A 132 7.04 7.72 -11.06
N LEU A 133 7.77 8.07 -10.00
CA LEU A 133 9.22 8.24 -10.02
C LEU A 133 10.02 6.94 -9.76
N ASN A 134 9.37 5.79 -9.58
CA ASN A 134 10.00 4.54 -9.14
C ASN A 134 11.30 4.17 -9.88
N PRO A 135 11.42 4.35 -11.22
CA PRO A 135 12.66 3.99 -11.91
C PRO A 135 13.85 4.90 -11.55
N PHE A 136 13.58 6.14 -11.14
CA PHE A 136 14.60 7.07 -10.63
C PHE A 136 14.99 6.79 -9.18
N LEU A 137 14.34 5.81 -8.51
CA LEU A 137 14.61 5.47 -7.12
C LEU A 137 15.67 4.37 -6.95
N TYR A 138 16.26 3.86 -8.03
CA TYR A 138 17.28 2.81 -7.97
C TYR A 138 18.66 3.42 -8.24
N ASN A 139 19.57 3.28 -7.26
CA ASN A 139 20.86 3.99 -7.28
C ASN A 139 21.99 3.17 -7.91
N TYR A 140 21.84 1.84 -8.08
CA TYR A 140 22.90 1.00 -8.63
C TYR A 140 22.36 -0.34 -9.18
N THR A 141 22.97 -0.78 -10.29
CA THR A 141 22.94 -2.12 -10.95
C THR A 141 21.80 -2.46 -11.92
N SER A 142 22.23 -2.82 -13.15
CA SER A 142 21.58 -3.69 -14.17
C SER A 142 20.62 -3.11 -15.22
N TYR A 143 20.45 -1.79 -15.30
CA TYR A 143 19.71 -1.18 -16.40
C TYR A 143 20.69 -0.45 -17.34
N SER A 144 20.54 -0.62 -18.65
CA SER A 144 21.09 0.28 -19.68
C SER A 144 20.13 1.46 -19.86
N SER A 145 20.60 2.62 -20.34
CA SER A 145 19.70 3.75 -20.65
C SER A 145 18.59 3.31 -21.60
N GLU A 146 18.88 2.34 -22.47
CA GLU A 146 17.91 1.59 -23.25
C GLU A 146 16.74 1.01 -22.42
N LYS A 147 16.94 0.43 -21.24
CA LYS A 147 15.82 -0.16 -20.47
C LYS A 147 14.96 0.87 -19.74
N LEU A 148 15.57 1.93 -19.21
CA LEU A 148 14.85 2.96 -18.46
C LEU A 148 14.25 4.06 -19.33
N PHE A 149 14.86 4.31 -20.49
CA PHE A 149 14.60 5.46 -21.34
C PHE A 149 14.37 5.13 -22.83
N ASN A 150 14.54 3.89 -23.31
CA ASN A 150 14.15 3.58 -24.69
C ASN A 150 12.63 3.69 -24.80
N PRO A 151 12.08 4.49 -25.73
CA PRO A 151 10.65 4.45 -26.02
C PRO A 151 10.16 3.03 -26.33
N VAL A 152 10.95 2.19 -27.00
CA VAL A 152 10.61 0.77 -27.26
C VAL A 152 10.49 -0.04 -25.95
N ASN A 153 11.34 0.17 -24.94
CA ASN A 153 11.25 -0.56 -23.66
C ASN A 153 10.27 0.08 -22.64
N ILE A 154 10.06 1.38 -22.74
CA ILE A 154 9.04 2.14 -21.98
C ILE A 154 7.62 1.83 -22.48
N LEU A 155 7.48 1.40 -23.73
CA LEU A 155 6.21 1.07 -24.37
C LEU A 155 5.89 -0.44 -24.43
N TYR A 156 6.87 -1.35 -24.24
CA TYR A 156 6.62 -2.81 -24.41
C TYR A 156 7.21 -3.76 -23.33
N PRO A 157 6.44 -4.16 -22.30
CA PRO A 157 6.44 -5.50 -21.75
C PRO A 157 5.22 -6.23 -22.33
N LYS A 158 5.39 -7.53 -22.59
CA LYS A 158 4.28 -8.44 -22.88
C LYS A 158 3.13 -8.23 -21.87
N PRO A 159 1.87 -8.10 -22.34
CA PRO A 159 1.31 -8.92 -23.42
C PRO A 159 0.67 -8.20 -24.63
N TYR A 160 0.86 -6.89 -24.85
CA TYR A 160 0.46 -6.25 -26.13
C TYR A 160 1.69 -5.99 -26.99
N PRO A 161 1.97 -6.81 -28.01
CA PRO A 161 3.25 -6.76 -28.69
C PRO A 161 3.20 -5.76 -29.86
N VAL A 162 4.27 -5.01 -30.08
CA VAL A 162 4.53 -4.24 -31.30
C VAL A 162 5.85 -4.78 -31.83
N THR A 163 6.00 -4.84 -33.15
CA THR A 163 7.26 -5.26 -33.78
C THR A 163 7.85 -4.11 -34.58
N GLU A 164 9.14 -3.88 -34.39
CA GLU A 164 9.94 -2.98 -35.23
C GLU A 164 10.32 -3.72 -36.52
N VAL A 165 10.24 -3.02 -37.65
CA VAL A 165 10.79 -3.44 -38.93
C VAL A 165 11.77 -2.36 -39.37
N VAL A 166 13.01 -2.76 -39.59
CA VAL A 166 14.08 -1.87 -40.05
C VAL A 166 14.26 -2.12 -41.54
N ASP A 167 13.88 -1.14 -42.35
CA ASP A 167 14.09 -1.16 -43.79
C ASP A 167 15.24 -0.21 -44.15
N SER A 168 16.07 -0.63 -45.10
CA SER A 168 17.15 0.18 -45.66
C SER A 168 16.66 0.93 -46.89
N VAL A 169 16.45 2.23 -46.76
CA VAL A 169 16.03 3.09 -47.87
C VAL A 169 17.27 3.66 -48.55
N LEU A 170 17.39 3.40 -49.86
CA LEU A 170 18.48 3.95 -50.67
C LEU A 170 18.29 5.45 -50.82
N ILE A 171 19.21 6.25 -50.27
CA ILE A 171 19.31 7.66 -50.56
C ILE A 171 20.19 7.84 -51.80
N SER A 172 19.83 8.81 -52.63
CA SER A 172 20.62 9.29 -53.77
C SER A 172 22.12 9.28 -53.47
N ASN A 173 22.92 8.77 -54.42
CA ASN A 173 24.37 8.54 -54.35
C ASN A 173 24.83 7.27 -53.60
N GLY A 174 23.98 6.24 -53.49
CA GLY A 174 24.42 4.90 -53.06
C GLY A 174 24.62 4.73 -51.55
N TYR A 175 24.16 5.68 -50.75
CA TYR A 175 24.14 5.60 -49.30
C TYR A 175 22.77 5.08 -48.84
N TYR A 176 22.76 4.17 -47.86
CA TYR A 176 21.52 3.63 -47.28
C TYR A 176 21.24 4.34 -45.95
N ASN A 177 19.98 4.70 -45.74
CA ASN A 177 19.49 5.15 -44.44
C ASN A 177 18.56 4.06 -43.87
N THR A 178 18.62 3.84 -42.57
CA THR A 178 17.72 2.90 -41.90
C THR A 178 16.47 3.66 -41.45
N GLU A 179 15.32 3.32 -42.01
CA GLU A 179 14.04 3.81 -41.52
C GLU A 179 13.38 2.68 -40.71
N SER A 180 13.01 2.98 -39.46
CA SER A 180 12.31 2.03 -38.58
C SER A 180 10.82 2.30 -38.64
N THR A 181 10.05 1.31 -39.08
CA THR A 181 8.59 1.33 -39.10
C THR A 181 8.05 0.39 -38.02
N TYR A 182 7.03 0.81 -37.27
CA TYR A 182 6.49 0.06 -36.14
C TYR A 182 5.07 -0.43 -36.46
N TYR A 183 4.74 -1.67 -36.08
CA TYR A 183 3.42 -2.25 -36.32
C TYR A 183 2.80 -2.83 -35.04
N SER A 184 1.49 -2.58 -34.81
CA SER A 184 0.74 -3.31 -33.77
C SER A 184 0.82 -4.82 -34.01
N ILE A 185 0.72 -5.63 -32.96
CA ILE A 185 0.50 -7.07 -33.11
C ILE A 185 -0.92 -7.38 -32.67
N ASP A 186 -1.71 -7.79 -33.63
CA ASP A 186 -3.13 -8.07 -33.47
C ASP A 186 -3.39 -9.57 -33.64
N THR A 187 -4.49 -10.01 -33.04
CA THR A 187 -4.93 -11.41 -33.09
C THR A 187 -6.26 -11.48 -33.81
N LEU A 188 -6.30 -12.22 -34.91
CA LEU A 188 -7.51 -12.53 -35.66
C LEU A 188 -7.93 -13.96 -35.33
N LYS A 189 -9.15 -14.14 -34.82
CA LYS A 189 -9.75 -15.45 -34.60
C LYS A 189 -10.87 -15.68 -35.60
N VAL A 190 -10.71 -16.68 -36.45
CA VAL A 190 -11.66 -17.03 -37.52
C VAL A 190 -11.95 -18.51 -37.50
N LEU A 191 -13.10 -18.94 -38.01
CA LEU A 191 -13.35 -20.37 -38.23
C LEU A 191 -12.34 -20.91 -39.24
N THR A 192 -11.76 -22.08 -38.98
CA THR A 192 -10.74 -22.69 -39.84
C THR A 192 -11.31 -22.93 -41.25
N THR A 193 -12.57 -23.34 -41.34
CA THR A 193 -13.30 -23.51 -42.60
C THR A 193 -13.49 -22.22 -43.38
N ASP A 194 -13.58 -21.08 -42.69
CA ASP A 194 -13.74 -19.78 -43.34
C ASP A 194 -12.37 -19.26 -43.80
N LEU A 195 -11.32 -19.46 -43.00
CA LEU A 195 -9.95 -19.13 -43.40
C LEU A 195 -9.49 -19.92 -44.62
N ASP A 196 -9.87 -21.20 -44.74
CA ASP A 196 -9.51 -22.02 -45.89
C ASP A 196 -10.33 -21.67 -47.15
N LYS A 197 -11.50 -21.03 -46.99
CA LYS A 197 -12.30 -20.47 -48.10
C LYS A 197 -11.81 -19.10 -48.59
N VAL A 198 -10.96 -18.42 -47.81
CA VAL A 198 -10.34 -17.11 -48.17
C VAL A 198 -9.46 -17.21 -49.42
N SER A 199 -9.08 -18.39 -49.89
CA SER A 199 -8.38 -18.54 -51.17
C SER A 199 -9.23 -18.22 -52.41
N THR A 200 -10.57 -18.08 -52.28
CA THR A 200 -11.46 -18.01 -53.45
C THR A 200 -12.58 -16.98 -53.39
N VAL A 201 -12.91 -16.37 -52.25
CA VAL A 201 -13.91 -15.30 -52.19
C VAL A 201 -13.50 -14.23 -51.17
N THR A 202 -13.04 -13.11 -51.69
CA THR A 202 -12.86 -11.82 -51.00
C THR A 202 -14.13 -11.42 -50.25
N GLY A 203 -13.98 -10.78 -49.08
CA GLY A 203 -14.71 -9.52 -48.94
C GLY A 203 -15.65 -9.29 -47.77
N LYS A 204 -15.37 -9.76 -46.54
CA LYS A 204 -15.99 -9.13 -45.35
C LYS A 204 -15.04 -8.88 -44.19
N VAL A 205 -14.41 -9.94 -43.66
CA VAL A 205 -13.55 -9.82 -42.46
C VAL A 205 -12.21 -9.13 -42.78
N LEU A 206 -11.65 -9.35 -43.97
CA LEU A 206 -10.40 -8.71 -44.42
C LEU A 206 -10.62 -7.25 -44.84
N ASP A 207 -11.79 -6.93 -45.39
CA ASP A 207 -12.16 -5.57 -45.80
C ASP A 207 -12.42 -4.67 -44.57
N GLU A 208 -12.99 -5.22 -43.48
CA GLU A 208 -13.17 -4.50 -42.21
C GLU A 208 -11.85 -4.09 -41.54
N ILE A 209 -10.76 -4.85 -41.77
CA ILE A 209 -9.42 -4.54 -41.25
C ILE A 209 -8.50 -3.86 -42.28
N GLY A 210 -9.00 -3.62 -43.50
CA GLY A 210 -8.28 -2.90 -44.56
C GLY A 210 -7.01 -3.60 -45.08
N LEU A 211 -6.90 -4.93 -44.97
CA LEU A 211 -5.71 -5.69 -45.38
C LEU A 211 -6.03 -6.70 -46.48
N ASP A 212 -5.31 -6.62 -47.60
CA ASP A 212 -5.36 -7.65 -48.66
C ASP A 212 -4.72 -8.97 -48.20
N GLN A 213 -5.12 -10.10 -48.78
CA GLN A 213 -4.64 -11.44 -48.45
C GLN A 213 -3.12 -11.58 -48.65
N LYS A 214 -2.56 -10.99 -49.71
CA LYS A 214 -1.10 -10.97 -49.92
C LYS A 214 -0.39 -10.19 -48.83
N GLU A 215 -0.99 -9.11 -48.35
CA GLU A 215 -0.43 -8.26 -47.33
C GLU A 215 -0.52 -8.88 -45.94
N LEU A 216 -1.66 -9.49 -45.60
CA LEU A 216 -1.81 -10.29 -44.38
C LEU A 216 -0.78 -11.42 -44.34
N SER A 217 -0.61 -12.17 -45.44
CA SER A 217 0.34 -13.30 -45.47
C SER A 217 1.78 -12.90 -45.16
N LYS A 218 2.22 -11.70 -45.59
CA LYS A 218 3.54 -11.13 -45.27
C LYS A 218 3.66 -10.66 -43.82
N ARG A 219 2.53 -10.37 -43.19
CA ARG A 219 2.41 -9.82 -41.84
C ARG A 219 2.11 -10.89 -40.78
N ILE A 220 1.85 -12.14 -41.14
CA ILE A 220 1.61 -13.24 -40.17
C ILE A 220 2.89 -13.53 -39.37
N ILE A 221 2.74 -13.55 -38.05
CA ILE A 221 3.79 -13.93 -37.11
C ILE A 221 3.62 -15.39 -36.70
N THR A 222 2.39 -15.83 -36.37
CA THR A 222 2.11 -17.20 -35.97
C THR A 222 0.67 -17.57 -36.27
N LYS A 223 0.43 -18.84 -36.64
CA LYS A 223 -0.90 -19.42 -36.88
C LYS A 223 -1.09 -20.62 -35.96
N LYS A 224 -2.18 -20.64 -35.19
CA LYS A 224 -2.52 -21.75 -34.29
C LYS A 224 -3.94 -22.22 -34.55
N VAL A 225 -4.12 -23.51 -34.79
CA VAL A 225 -5.44 -24.12 -34.94
C VAL A 225 -5.91 -24.61 -33.58
N ILE A 226 -7.10 -24.18 -33.17
CA ILE A 226 -7.77 -24.55 -31.93
C ILE A 226 -9.18 -25.04 -32.29
N LYS A 227 -9.35 -26.36 -32.33
CA LYS A 227 -10.59 -27.02 -32.77
C LYS A 227 -11.00 -26.50 -34.16
N ASP A 228 -12.21 -25.96 -34.29
CA ASP A 228 -12.77 -25.47 -35.56
C ASP A 228 -12.41 -23.99 -35.83
N SER A 229 -11.53 -23.40 -35.01
CA SER A 229 -11.08 -22.02 -35.15
C SER A 229 -9.58 -21.94 -35.35
N THR A 230 -9.15 -21.02 -36.21
CA THR A 230 -7.76 -20.63 -36.36
C THR A 230 -7.53 -19.27 -35.74
N GLU A 231 -6.54 -19.19 -34.88
CA GLU A 231 -6.01 -17.97 -34.30
C GLU A 231 -4.76 -17.55 -35.08
N ILE A 232 -4.77 -16.35 -35.65
CA ILE A 232 -3.69 -15.77 -36.42
C ILE A 232 -3.16 -14.55 -35.67
N LEU A 233 -1.89 -14.61 -35.28
CA LEU A 233 -1.15 -13.47 -34.77
C LEU A 233 -0.45 -12.78 -35.95
N PHE A 234 -0.70 -11.49 -36.17
CA PHE A 234 -0.16 -10.76 -37.32
C PHE A 234 0.23 -9.32 -36.97
N ARG A 235 1.08 -8.72 -37.80
CA ARG A 235 1.44 -7.30 -37.75
C ARG A 235 0.26 -6.48 -38.29
N GLY A 236 -0.42 -5.75 -37.42
CA GLY A 236 -1.58 -4.92 -37.73
C GLY A 236 -1.20 -3.58 -38.35
N VAL A 237 -1.77 -2.51 -37.79
CA VAL A 237 -1.64 -1.15 -38.33
C VAL A 237 -0.24 -0.60 -38.03
N GLU A 238 0.29 0.19 -38.97
CA GLU A 238 1.49 0.97 -38.73
C GLU A 238 1.21 2.01 -37.64
N VAL A 239 2.04 2.01 -36.61
CA VAL A 239 1.91 2.93 -35.48
C VAL A 239 3.10 3.86 -35.47
N GLN A 240 2.87 5.11 -35.03
CA GLN A 240 3.93 6.08 -34.80
C GLN A 240 4.07 6.34 -33.29
N PRO A 241 4.92 5.57 -32.57
CA PRO A 241 5.02 5.62 -31.12
C PRO A 241 5.40 7.00 -30.56
N GLN A 242 6.01 7.85 -31.39
CA GLN A 242 6.45 9.20 -31.03
C GLN A 242 5.33 10.24 -31.10
N TYR A 243 4.23 9.94 -31.81
CA TYR A 243 3.19 10.93 -32.17
C TYR A 243 1.78 10.49 -31.80
N ASP A 244 1.56 9.22 -31.48
CA ASP A 244 0.23 8.70 -31.19
C ASP A 244 -0.13 8.88 -29.70
N ASP A 245 -1.16 9.70 -29.45
CA ASP A 245 -1.63 10.04 -28.09
C ASP A 245 -2.24 8.83 -27.34
N SER A 246 -2.43 7.70 -28.03
CA SER A 246 -3.21 6.53 -27.58
C SER A 246 -2.41 5.24 -27.36
N ILE A 247 -1.11 5.22 -27.64
CA ILE A 247 -0.32 3.98 -27.59
C ILE A 247 -0.03 3.56 -26.15
N CYS A 248 -0.37 2.29 -25.87
CA CYS A 248 -0.21 1.58 -24.62
C CYS A 248 1.21 1.70 -24.05
N ILE A 249 1.34 2.53 -23.02
CA ILE A 249 2.55 2.64 -22.20
C ILE A 249 2.50 1.53 -21.15
N PHE A 250 3.19 0.43 -21.39
CA PHE A 250 3.64 -0.46 -20.32
C PHE A 250 5.16 -0.58 -20.53
N LEU A 251 6.10 -0.41 -19.60
CA LEU A 251 6.42 -0.95 -18.26
C LEU A 251 7.39 -2.16 -18.23
N GLU A 252 8.64 -1.98 -18.65
CA GLU A 252 9.73 -2.82 -18.11
C GLU A 252 9.81 -2.76 -16.56
N ASN A 253 9.17 -1.77 -15.93
CA ASN A 253 8.99 -1.69 -14.47
C ASN A 253 7.53 -1.96 -14.06
N LYS A 254 7.12 -3.25 -14.07
CA LYS A 254 5.83 -3.71 -13.50
C LYS A 254 5.72 -3.50 -11.99
N SER A 255 6.78 -3.03 -11.31
CA SER A 255 6.75 -2.84 -9.86
C SER A 255 6.27 -1.44 -9.49
N LEU A 256 5.28 -1.38 -8.60
CA LEU A 256 4.99 -0.18 -7.83
C LEU A 256 6.05 -0.05 -6.73
N PHE A 257 6.38 1.18 -6.33
CA PHE A 257 7.17 1.37 -5.11
C PHE A 257 6.36 0.90 -3.89
N LYS A 258 5.13 1.40 -3.76
CA LYS A 258 4.12 0.93 -2.80
C LYS A 258 2.71 1.16 -3.34
N ALA A 259 1.85 0.16 -3.19
CA ALA A 259 0.46 0.29 -3.62
C ALA A 259 -0.31 1.30 -2.73
N VAL A 260 -1.13 2.11 -3.38
CA VAL A 260 -2.20 2.88 -2.75
C VAL A 260 -3.38 1.94 -2.48
N GLU A 261 -3.87 1.92 -1.25
CA GLU A 261 -5.01 1.07 -0.89
C GLU A 261 -6.30 1.52 -1.59
N GLY A 262 -7.16 0.56 -1.93
CA GLY A 262 -8.43 0.81 -2.61
C GLY A 262 -8.35 1.09 -4.12
N ILE A 263 -7.15 1.07 -4.73
CA ILE A 263 -6.98 1.17 -6.19
C ILE A 263 -6.32 -0.11 -6.71
N ALA A 264 -6.85 -0.70 -7.78
CA ALA A 264 -6.25 -1.88 -8.40
C ALA A 264 -4.79 -1.63 -8.79
N GLY A 265 -3.89 -2.56 -8.45
CA GLY A 265 -2.45 -2.41 -8.72
C GLY A 265 -2.14 -2.18 -10.19
N GLU A 266 -2.84 -2.87 -11.09
CA GLU A 266 -2.71 -2.72 -12.54
C GLU A 266 -3.05 -1.30 -13.02
N LYS A 267 -4.11 -0.71 -12.46
CA LYS A 267 -4.49 0.68 -12.74
C LYS A 267 -3.43 1.66 -12.26
N GLN A 268 -2.91 1.47 -11.05
CA GLN A 268 -1.84 2.32 -10.52
C GLN A 268 -0.56 2.22 -11.35
N GLN A 269 -0.21 1.02 -11.82
CA GLN A 269 0.93 0.79 -12.70
C GLN A 269 0.74 1.57 -14.00
N TYR A 270 -0.41 1.43 -14.65
CA TYR A 270 -0.75 2.15 -15.87
C TYR A 270 -0.69 3.68 -15.66
N ASP A 271 -1.39 4.19 -14.65
CA ASP A 271 -1.45 5.63 -14.37
C ASP A 271 -0.04 6.20 -14.09
N ALA A 272 0.79 5.48 -13.34
CA ALA A 272 2.17 5.87 -13.06
C ALA A 272 3.03 5.88 -14.33
N ALA A 273 2.84 4.90 -15.22
CA ALA A 273 3.53 4.81 -16.50
C ALA A 273 3.16 5.97 -17.43
N VAL A 274 1.86 6.25 -17.57
CA VAL A 274 1.33 7.37 -18.36
C VAL A 274 1.88 8.70 -17.87
N GLN A 275 1.90 8.94 -16.56
CA GLN A 275 2.44 10.18 -16.02
C GLN A 275 3.95 10.30 -16.23
N ARG A 276 4.69 9.20 -16.09
CA ARG A 276 6.14 9.18 -16.34
C ARG A 276 6.45 9.49 -17.81
N TYR A 277 5.72 8.87 -18.74
CA TYR A 277 5.84 9.18 -20.16
C TYR A 277 5.58 10.66 -20.44
N LYS A 278 4.50 11.21 -19.88
CA LYS A 278 4.18 12.63 -20.04
C LYS A 278 5.31 13.52 -19.51
N LEU A 279 5.88 13.20 -18.34
CA LEU A 279 7.00 13.96 -17.76
C LEU A 279 8.28 13.91 -18.61
N LEU A 280 8.53 12.77 -19.27
CA LEU A 280 9.74 12.56 -20.07
C LEU A 280 9.61 13.03 -21.52
N TYR A 281 8.43 12.96 -22.12
CA TYR A 281 8.25 13.14 -23.57
C TYR A 281 7.26 14.25 -23.96
N LYS A 282 6.22 14.51 -23.15
CA LYS A 282 5.15 15.44 -23.51
C LYS A 282 5.27 16.82 -22.84
N TYR A 283 5.69 16.84 -21.59
CA TYR A 283 5.76 18.04 -20.77
C TYR A 283 7.12 18.74 -20.89
N ARG A 284 7.15 20.03 -20.52
CA ARG A 284 8.40 20.81 -20.45
C ARG A 284 9.34 20.23 -19.40
N LYS A 285 10.66 20.36 -19.62
CA LYS A 285 11.71 19.84 -18.72
C LYS A 285 11.50 20.23 -17.25
N ASP A 286 11.01 21.46 -17.00
CA ASP A 286 10.71 21.97 -15.65
C ASP A 286 9.68 21.13 -14.89
N SER A 287 8.80 20.40 -15.59
CA SER A 287 7.79 19.55 -14.95
C SER A 287 8.41 18.34 -14.25
N LEU A 288 9.43 17.73 -14.84
CA LEU A 288 10.19 16.64 -14.20
C LEU A 288 11.02 17.17 -13.03
N GLN A 289 11.67 18.32 -13.21
CA GLN A 289 12.41 18.99 -12.13
C GLN A 289 11.51 19.27 -10.93
N LEU A 290 10.29 19.78 -11.14
CA LEU A 290 9.31 20.02 -10.07
C LEU A 290 8.95 18.72 -9.33
N ASN A 291 8.83 17.59 -10.05
CA ASN A 291 8.58 16.31 -9.40
C ASN A 291 9.78 15.82 -8.58
N PHE A 292 11.02 16.08 -9.03
CA PHE A 292 12.20 15.82 -8.20
C PHE A 292 12.33 16.76 -6.99
N GLN A 293 11.86 18.01 -7.08
CA GLN A 293 11.75 18.89 -5.91
C GLN A 293 10.74 18.36 -4.88
N LYS A 294 9.60 17.83 -5.36
CA LYS A 294 8.63 17.15 -4.51
C LYS A 294 9.22 15.89 -3.87
N LEU A 295 10.02 15.13 -4.61
CA LEU A 295 10.73 13.96 -4.09
C LEU A 295 11.72 14.36 -2.98
N ASP A 296 12.56 15.38 -3.21
CA ASP A 296 13.49 15.88 -2.20
C ASP A 296 12.76 16.36 -0.92
N THR A 297 11.65 17.08 -1.09
CA THR A 297 10.78 17.48 0.03
C THR A 297 10.21 16.27 0.78
N LEU A 298 9.78 15.23 0.05
CA LEU A 298 9.30 13.97 0.63
C LEU A 298 10.41 13.27 1.43
N LEU A 299 11.62 13.14 0.88
CA LEU A 299 12.74 12.50 1.57
C LEU A 299 13.07 13.24 2.87
N LYS A 300 13.09 14.58 2.85
CA LYS A 300 13.25 15.41 4.05
C LYS A 300 12.12 15.23 5.07
N LYS A 301 10.86 15.23 4.62
CA LYS A 301 9.66 14.98 5.45
C LYS A 301 9.77 13.67 6.22
N TYR A 302 10.27 12.62 5.58
CA TYR A 302 10.42 11.29 6.18
C TYR A 302 11.78 11.03 6.83
N LYS A 303 12.67 12.04 6.86
CA LYS A 303 14.04 11.98 7.38
C LYS A 303 14.87 10.87 6.73
N ILE A 304 14.79 10.78 5.41
CA ILE A 304 15.62 9.89 4.59
C ILE A 304 16.87 10.65 4.16
N GLU A 305 18.04 10.05 4.38
CA GLU A 305 19.31 10.60 3.93
C GLU A 305 19.34 10.65 2.40
N SER A 306 19.63 11.84 1.85
CA SER A 306 19.55 12.13 0.43
C SER A 306 20.52 13.24 0.05
N ASN A 307 21.18 13.06 -1.09
CA ASN A 307 22.04 14.05 -1.75
C ASN A 307 21.48 14.42 -3.14
N ILE A 308 20.18 14.20 -3.38
CA ILE A 308 19.54 14.52 -4.66
C ILE A 308 19.54 16.04 -4.89
N VAL A 309 20.02 16.45 -6.06
CA VAL A 309 19.85 17.82 -6.57
C VAL A 309 18.81 17.80 -7.70
N PRO A 310 17.57 18.28 -7.49
CA PRO A 310 16.48 18.10 -8.45
C PRO A 310 16.76 18.59 -9.89
N LYS A 311 17.48 19.71 -10.02
CA LYS A 311 17.85 20.29 -11.32
C LYS A 311 18.82 19.39 -12.07
N GLU A 312 19.82 18.87 -11.37
CA GLU A 312 20.84 17.97 -11.93
C GLU A 312 20.23 16.63 -12.29
N LEU A 313 19.39 16.07 -11.42
CA LEU A 313 18.70 14.80 -11.68
C LEU A 313 17.75 14.89 -12.89
N ALA A 314 17.08 16.03 -13.10
CA ALA A 314 16.30 16.28 -14.30
C ALA A 314 17.19 16.32 -15.55
N ALA A 315 18.33 17.01 -15.49
CA ALA A 315 19.28 17.05 -16.59
C ALA A 315 19.79 15.65 -16.95
N ASP A 316 20.15 14.84 -15.96
CA ASP A 316 20.59 13.46 -16.15
C ASP A 316 19.49 12.62 -16.83
N ALA A 317 18.24 12.72 -16.35
CA ALA A 317 17.11 12.01 -16.95
C ALA A 317 16.88 12.37 -18.43
N PHE A 318 17.02 13.65 -18.80
CA PHE A 318 16.89 14.08 -20.19
C PHE A 318 18.11 13.70 -21.04
N TYR A 319 19.32 13.73 -20.47
CA TYR A 319 20.52 13.26 -21.13
C TYR A 319 20.38 11.78 -21.52
N PHE A 320 20.01 10.91 -20.57
CA PHE A 320 19.84 9.48 -20.83
C PHE A 320 18.64 9.14 -21.72
N ARG A 321 17.61 10.00 -21.76
CA ARG A 321 16.54 9.92 -22.75
C ARG A 321 17.05 10.10 -24.18
N GLU A 322 17.99 11.01 -24.36
CA GLU A 322 18.55 11.37 -25.66
C GLU A 322 19.71 10.43 -26.08
N HIS A 323 20.33 9.72 -25.13
CA HIS A 323 21.51 8.86 -25.36
C HIS A 323 21.24 7.40 -24.95
N ARG A 324 21.01 6.52 -25.94
CA ARG A 324 20.47 5.15 -25.75
C ARG A 324 21.49 4.08 -25.34
N ASP A 325 22.79 4.36 -25.45
CA ASP A 325 23.87 3.38 -25.21
C ASP A 325 24.76 3.72 -23.99
N GLU A 326 24.36 4.72 -23.21
CA GLU A 326 25.12 5.20 -22.06
C GLU A 326 24.84 4.37 -20.81
N VAL A 327 25.88 4.11 -20.03
CA VAL A 327 25.74 3.39 -18.76
C VAL A 327 25.02 4.31 -17.76
N LEU A 328 23.95 3.82 -17.14
CA LEU A 328 23.14 4.57 -16.15
C LEU A 328 23.87 4.90 -14.83
N ASN A 329 25.17 4.65 -14.77
CA ASN A 329 26.00 4.86 -13.59
C ASN A 329 26.26 6.35 -13.27
N THR A 330 25.74 7.29 -14.07
CA THR A 330 25.88 8.74 -13.83
C THR A 330 24.62 9.46 -13.38
N ILE A 331 23.47 8.77 -13.19
CA ILE A 331 22.28 9.42 -12.60
C ILE A 331 22.57 9.79 -11.15
N ARG A 332 22.52 11.09 -10.83
CA ARG A 332 22.77 11.61 -9.48
C ARG A 332 21.54 11.51 -8.57
N ASN A 333 21.12 10.29 -8.26
CA ASN A 333 19.97 9.99 -7.41
C ASN A 333 20.35 9.40 -6.04
N SER A 334 21.47 9.80 -5.43
CA SER A 334 21.93 9.20 -4.17
C SER A 334 20.99 9.51 -2.97
N PHE A 335 20.35 8.47 -2.43
CA PHE A 335 19.57 8.48 -1.18
C PHE A 335 19.43 7.05 -0.61
N ASP A 336 19.07 6.92 0.67
CA ASP A 336 18.84 5.61 1.30
C ASP A 336 17.46 5.03 0.92
N ARG A 337 17.43 4.31 -0.20
CA ARG A 337 16.24 3.61 -0.69
C ARG A 337 15.73 2.55 0.29
N LYS A 338 16.62 1.87 1.01
CA LYS A 338 16.24 0.82 1.95
C LYS A 338 15.50 1.45 3.14
N ALA A 339 16.03 2.52 3.71
CA ALA A 339 15.36 3.28 4.75
C ALA A 339 14.00 3.81 4.26
N LEU A 340 13.90 4.33 3.04
CA LEU A 340 12.63 4.78 2.47
C LEU A 340 11.60 3.63 2.38
N MET A 341 12.02 2.44 1.91
CA MET A 341 11.15 1.27 1.78
C MET A 341 10.68 0.74 3.14
N GLU A 342 11.58 0.65 4.12
CA GLU A 342 11.23 0.25 5.49
C GLU A 342 10.28 1.26 6.14
N LYS A 343 10.53 2.55 5.93
CA LYS A 343 9.69 3.65 6.42
C LYS A 343 8.27 3.54 5.88
N PHE A 344 8.10 3.44 4.57
CA PHE A 344 6.78 3.34 3.94
C PHE A 344 6.07 2.02 4.30
N THR A 345 6.81 0.92 4.44
CA THR A 345 6.23 -0.35 4.93
C THR A 345 5.73 -0.23 6.36
N THR A 346 6.44 0.51 7.22
CA THR A 346 6.00 0.78 8.59
C THR A 346 4.75 1.64 8.60
N PHE A 347 4.70 2.70 7.78
CA PHE A 347 3.49 3.52 7.66
C PHE A 347 2.31 2.72 7.12
N ASP A 348 2.49 1.87 6.10
CA ASP A 348 1.42 1.00 5.58
C ASP A 348 0.79 0.16 6.69
N LYS A 349 1.62 -0.48 7.52
CA LYS A 349 1.13 -1.24 8.68
C LYS A 349 0.37 -0.37 9.66
N LEU A 350 0.90 0.81 10.01
CA LEU A 350 0.24 1.72 10.95
C LEU A 350 -1.09 2.26 10.43
N PHE A 351 -1.25 2.45 9.12
CA PHE A 351 -2.49 2.95 8.51
C PHE A 351 -3.52 1.83 8.28
N TYR A 352 -3.09 0.70 7.72
CA TYR A 352 -4.00 -0.30 7.15
C TYR A 352 -4.08 -1.59 7.96
N GLU A 353 -3.04 -1.91 8.73
CA GLU A 353 -2.99 -3.10 9.58
C GLU A 353 -2.62 -2.73 11.03
N PRO A 354 -3.28 -1.72 11.67
CA PRO A 354 -2.84 -1.25 12.96
C PRO A 354 -3.03 -2.33 14.01
N ASN A 355 -1.92 -2.89 14.47
CA ASN A 355 -1.97 -3.91 15.50
C ASN A 355 -1.95 -3.27 16.89
N TYR A 356 -3.05 -3.32 17.64
CA TYR A 356 -3.10 -2.75 19.00
C TYR A 356 -2.64 -3.71 20.10
N LEU A 357 -2.44 -4.99 19.76
CA LEU A 357 -2.12 -6.08 20.68
C LEU A 357 -1.13 -7.02 19.99
N HIS A 358 0.15 -6.93 20.34
CA HIS A 358 1.16 -7.77 19.69
C HIS A 358 0.82 -9.27 19.87
N PRO A 359 0.96 -10.12 18.83
CA PRO A 359 0.56 -11.53 18.92
C PRO A 359 1.21 -12.28 20.08
N SER A 360 2.44 -11.92 20.44
CA SER A 360 3.15 -12.52 21.58
C SER A 360 2.55 -12.20 22.96
N ILE A 361 1.76 -11.13 23.09
CA ILE A 361 1.18 -10.71 24.39
C ILE A 361 -0.31 -11.00 24.52
N ILE A 362 -1.02 -11.28 23.41
CA ILE A 362 -2.47 -11.53 23.40
C ILE A 362 -2.86 -12.62 24.41
N GLY A 363 -2.18 -13.77 24.38
CA GLY A 363 -2.49 -14.90 25.26
C GLY A 363 -2.31 -14.57 26.74
N MET A 364 -1.17 -13.96 27.10
CA MET A 364 -0.91 -13.52 28.47
C MET A 364 -1.92 -12.47 28.93
N TYR A 365 -2.23 -11.49 28.08
CA TYR A 365 -3.18 -10.42 28.36
C TYR A 365 -4.59 -10.95 28.71
N PHE A 366 -5.17 -11.78 27.84
CA PHE A 366 -6.49 -12.36 28.10
C PHE A 366 -6.45 -13.37 29.26
N GLY A 367 -5.35 -14.11 29.42
CA GLY A 367 -5.14 -15.00 30.55
C GLY A 367 -5.20 -14.27 31.90
N VAL A 368 -4.52 -13.12 32.02
CA VAL A 368 -4.55 -12.28 33.22
C VAL A 368 -5.97 -11.76 33.49
N ILE A 369 -6.67 -11.26 32.46
CA ILE A 369 -8.04 -10.75 32.61
C ILE A 369 -8.97 -11.84 33.15
N VAL A 370 -8.95 -13.03 32.54
CA VAL A 370 -9.80 -14.15 32.95
C VAL A 370 -9.45 -14.60 34.37
N THR A 371 -8.17 -14.68 34.70
CA THR A 371 -7.71 -15.10 36.04
C THR A 371 -8.16 -14.11 37.12
N VAL A 372 -7.92 -12.81 36.91
CA VAL A 372 -8.33 -11.76 37.86
C VAL A 372 -9.85 -11.72 37.98
N TRP A 373 -10.57 -11.81 36.87
CA TRP A 373 -12.03 -11.87 36.88
C TRP A 373 -12.55 -13.07 37.69
N LEU A 374 -12.01 -14.27 37.46
CA LEU A 374 -12.39 -15.48 38.19
C LEU A 374 -12.18 -15.30 39.70
N ILE A 375 -11.03 -14.80 40.11
CA ILE A 375 -10.72 -14.56 41.53
C ILE A 375 -11.72 -13.57 42.14
N LEU A 376 -11.91 -12.41 41.51
CA LEU A 376 -12.82 -11.37 42.01
C LEU A 376 -14.28 -11.88 42.07
N PHE A 377 -14.70 -12.65 41.07
CA PHE A 377 -16.03 -13.23 41.01
C PHE A 377 -16.23 -14.28 42.10
N LEU A 378 -15.26 -15.18 42.32
CA LEU A 378 -15.30 -16.19 43.38
C LEU A 378 -15.39 -15.54 44.76
N VAL A 379 -14.57 -14.51 45.03
CA VAL A 379 -14.64 -13.75 46.27
C VAL A 379 -16.04 -13.14 46.46
N TYR A 380 -16.59 -12.49 45.42
CA TYR A 380 -17.94 -11.94 45.48
C TYR A 380 -19.01 -13.00 45.79
N VAL A 381 -18.92 -14.18 45.16
CA VAL A 381 -19.85 -15.30 45.40
C VAL A 381 -19.76 -15.82 46.84
N LEU A 382 -18.56 -15.97 47.39
CA LEU A 382 -18.34 -16.44 48.76
C LEU A 382 -19.01 -15.51 49.77
N PHE A 383 -18.82 -14.19 49.63
CA PHE A 383 -19.43 -13.20 50.52
C PHE A 383 -20.96 -13.13 50.37
N ASN A 384 -21.48 -13.33 49.17
CA ASN A 384 -22.93 -13.38 48.93
C ASN A 384 -23.57 -14.67 49.51
N ARG A 385 -22.85 -15.80 49.52
CA ARG A 385 -23.33 -17.05 50.15
C ARG A 385 -23.33 -16.98 51.67
N ARG A 386 -22.34 -16.33 52.28
CA ARG A 386 -22.25 -16.13 53.74
C ARG A 386 -23.40 -15.28 54.32
N SER A 387 -24.12 -14.53 53.48
CA SER A 387 -25.32 -13.79 53.85
C SER A 387 -26.60 -14.66 53.86
N ARG A 388 -26.53 -15.93 53.41
CA ARG A 388 -27.67 -16.87 53.36
C ARG A 388 -27.73 -17.84 54.53
N GLY A 389 -26.65 -17.99 55.29
CA GLY A 389 -26.60 -18.75 56.55
C GLY A 389 -26.47 -17.78 57.71
#